data_AF-A0A420XSW3-F1
#
_entry.id   AF-A0A420XSW3-F1
#
_cell.length_a   1.000
_cell.length_b   1.000
_cell.length_c   1.000
_cell.angle_alpha   90.00
_cell.angle_beta   90.00
_cell.angle_gamma   90.00
#
_symmetry.space_group_name_H-M   'P 1'
#
loop_
_entity.id
_entity.type
_entity.pdbx_description
1 polymer ?
#
loop_
_entity_poly.entity_id
_entity_poly.type
_entity_poly.pdbx_seq_one_letter_code
_entity_poly.pdbx_strand_id
1 'polypeptide(L)'
;MHRPRHLAVLLALLGALALTLPTAASADGPGPALVVAVSGPSTTTVGDTSTFTVTVTNATGLDAGQLELTVSSALPLLSLTSPGAACDAAAARCDTASLPAGAVLSAQVTVHQDLSGTYDLTAGAYGVATTGEDLGTGSASLAFTVAAAPTSLTLTVGPASPVAGSTVTLTARLTTAAGQPVVGEPVTFSRRTGGASEQVGVGTTGSDGVATVTDVAVDTTTYDATYAGSLALGASSAAAAVTVRLGVAVRVSPATVPPGAPLDVVVTVTPAAPAARVAVQQRIGRGGWRTVARPVLDAHGTATVHLRVGGGTGRWSYRVVVPGDGVRSAGSGSAATTVTVRGRGSARAWAPEAGTRSAPVRWNPCAPISYTVNDRLGPPGARADLTEALRRVTMASGLRFRFAGRTSALPQGFLGNTRPGTLLVAWTTPARSSYLPDGVAGFGGYVSSGRRITSGTVTIDARWAKHAPTGFGAGDTDGGVLMHEIGHAVGLGHVSDRWSVMQPVVDLPSAVWGAGDLAGLRAVGRAHGCLSG
;
A
#
# COMPACT_ATOMS: atom_id res chain seq x y z
N MET A 1 -33.14 -1.52 27.27
CA MET A 1 -34.30 -2.38 27.62
C MET A 1 -34.61 -3.25 26.42
N HIS A 2 -34.95 -4.51 26.68
CA HIS A 2 -35.43 -5.55 25.74
C HIS A 2 -34.41 -6.22 24.81
N ARG A 3 -33.96 -7.40 25.28
CA ARG A 3 -33.33 -8.51 24.54
C ARG A 3 -34.37 -9.24 23.68
N PRO A 4 -33.97 -9.84 22.55
CA PRO A 4 -34.55 -11.10 22.09
C PRO A 4 -33.70 -12.29 22.54
N ARG A 5 -34.41 -13.38 22.84
CA ARG A 5 -33.91 -14.69 23.27
C ARG A 5 -33.74 -15.62 22.06
N HIS A 6 -32.99 -16.70 22.28
CA HIS A 6 -32.85 -17.93 21.48
C HIS A 6 -31.91 -17.81 20.25
N LEU A 7 -30.97 -18.72 19.96
CA LEU A 7 -30.68 -20.07 20.46
C LEU A 7 -29.21 -20.36 20.11
N ALA A 8 -28.37 -20.74 21.08
CA ALA A 8 -26.99 -21.16 20.84
C ALA A 8 -26.97 -22.64 20.46
N VAL A 9 -26.44 -22.97 19.27
CA VAL A 9 -26.12 -24.33 18.85
C VAL A 9 -24.73 -24.65 19.41
N LEU A 10 -24.71 -25.32 20.55
CA LEU A 10 -23.52 -25.95 21.13
C LEU A 10 -23.67 -27.45 20.90
N LEU A 11 -22.94 -28.00 19.92
CA LEU A 11 -22.93 -29.43 19.63
C LEU A 11 -21.96 -30.10 20.62
N ALA A 12 -22.50 -30.58 21.75
CA ALA A 12 -21.80 -31.45 22.69
C ALA A 12 -21.99 -32.90 22.24
N LEU A 13 -20.91 -33.57 21.80
CA LEU A 13 -20.87 -35.02 21.67
C LEU A 13 -20.79 -35.64 23.08
N LEU A 14 -21.95 -35.97 23.63
CA LEU A 14 -22.06 -36.91 24.74
C LEU A 14 -22.19 -38.31 24.15
N GLY A 15 -21.18 -39.15 24.41
CA GLY A 15 -21.14 -40.55 24.03
C GLY A 15 -22.32 -41.32 24.60
N ALA A 16 -23.01 -42.04 23.73
CA ALA A 16 -23.98 -43.04 24.12
C ALA A 16 -23.23 -44.22 24.77
N LEU A 17 -23.33 -44.34 26.08
CA LEU A 17 -23.00 -45.56 26.81
C LEU A 17 -24.10 -46.58 26.51
N ALA A 18 -23.95 -47.34 25.42
CA ALA A 18 -24.78 -48.50 25.15
C ALA A 18 -24.30 -49.66 26.04
N LEU A 19 -24.96 -49.82 27.18
CA LEU A 19 -24.83 -51.00 28.02
C LEU A 19 -25.53 -52.16 27.30
N THR A 20 -24.81 -52.89 26.45
CA THR A 20 -25.30 -54.17 25.91
C THR A 20 -25.22 -55.23 27.00
N LEU A 21 -26.36 -55.53 27.62
CA LEU A 21 -26.54 -56.76 28.40
C LEU A 21 -26.33 -57.96 27.46
N PRO A 22 -25.61 -59.02 27.89
CA PRO A 22 -25.51 -60.22 27.08
C PRO A 22 -26.88 -60.90 27.03
N THR A 23 -27.41 -61.05 25.83
CA THR A 23 -28.52 -61.95 25.55
C THR A 23 -28.11 -63.37 25.91
N ALA A 24 -28.88 -64.03 26.77
CA ALA A 24 -28.71 -65.42 27.14
C ALA A 24 -28.74 -66.30 25.88
N ALA A 25 -27.60 -66.93 25.58
CA ALA A 25 -27.47 -67.93 24.53
C ALA A 25 -28.11 -69.26 24.98
N SER A 26 -28.79 -69.90 24.04
CA SER A 26 -29.35 -71.25 24.17
C SER A 26 -28.26 -72.29 24.47
N ALA A 27 -28.51 -73.13 25.46
CA ALA A 27 -27.69 -74.30 25.77
C ALA A 27 -28.01 -75.43 24.78
N ASP A 28 -27.17 -75.59 23.76
CA ASP A 28 -26.83 -76.89 23.15
C ASP A 28 -25.65 -76.72 22.15
N GLY A 29 -24.41 -76.89 22.67
CA GLY A 29 -23.12 -77.02 21.98
C GLY A 29 -22.08 -75.90 22.23
N PRO A 30 -20.74 -76.16 22.07
CA PRO A 30 -19.89 -77.16 22.73
C PRO A 30 -19.45 -76.70 24.15
N GLY A 31 -18.64 -77.49 24.87
CA GLY A 31 -18.27 -77.29 26.29
C GLY A 31 -17.57 -75.96 26.64
N PRO A 32 -17.29 -75.74 27.94
CA PRO A 32 -16.82 -74.44 28.42
C PRO A 32 -15.42 -74.14 27.86
N ALA A 33 -15.33 -73.09 27.05
CA ALA A 33 -14.14 -72.75 26.27
C ALA A 33 -13.32 -71.63 26.92
N LEU A 34 -12.06 -71.49 26.50
CA LEU A 34 -11.25 -70.30 26.77
C LEU A 34 -11.94 -69.06 26.17
N VAL A 35 -12.23 -68.05 27.00
CA VAL A 35 -12.85 -66.80 26.53
C VAL A 35 -11.75 -65.76 26.32
N VAL A 36 -11.55 -65.34 25.07
CA VAL A 36 -10.57 -64.31 24.71
C VAL A 36 -11.29 -62.98 24.52
N ALA A 37 -10.70 -61.90 25.02
CA ALA A 37 -11.15 -60.54 24.74
C ALA A 37 -9.96 -59.62 24.45
N VAL A 38 -10.12 -58.75 23.45
CA VAL A 38 -9.14 -57.73 23.06
C VAL A 38 -9.76 -56.36 23.34
N SER A 39 -9.02 -55.49 24.02
CA SER A 39 -9.44 -54.12 24.32
C SER A 39 -8.29 -53.15 24.10
N GLY A 40 -8.60 -51.90 23.74
CA GLY A 40 -7.60 -50.89 23.44
C GLY A 40 -8.20 -49.67 22.74
N PRO A 41 -7.37 -48.78 22.20
CA PRO A 41 -7.85 -47.61 21.48
C PRO A 41 -8.58 -48.02 20.19
N SER A 42 -9.73 -47.41 19.93
CA SER A 42 -10.46 -47.56 18.66
C SER A 42 -9.83 -46.76 17.52
N THR A 43 -9.02 -45.75 17.85
CA THR A 43 -8.31 -44.89 16.88
C THR A 43 -6.91 -44.53 17.38
N THR A 44 -5.95 -44.46 16.46
CA THR A 44 -4.59 -43.98 16.71
C THR A 44 -4.06 -43.17 15.52
N THR A 45 -2.83 -42.66 15.58
CA THR A 45 -2.19 -41.89 14.52
C THR A 45 -0.97 -42.63 13.97
N VAL A 46 -0.67 -42.46 12.69
CA VAL A 46 0.60 -42.89 12.10
C VAL A 46 1.77 -42.35 12.92
N GLY A 47 2.73 -43.23 13.24
CA GLY A 47 3.91 -42.91 14.03
C GLY A 47 3.71 -42.99 15.55
N ASP A 48 2.47 -43.09 16.04
CA ASP A 48 2.20 -43.28 17.46
C ASP A 48 2.32 -44.76 17.85
N THR A 49 2.80 -45.00 19.07
CA THR A 49 2.80 -46.33 19.67
C THR A 49 1.47 -46.56 20.39
N SER A 50 0.80 -47.67 20.08
CA SER A 50 -0.52 -48.02 20.65
C SER A 50 -0.45 -49.32 21.43
N THR A 51 -1.04 -49.33 22.63
CA THR A 51 -1.05 -50.51 23.50
C THR A 51 -2.46 -51.06 23.64
N PHE A 52 -2.59 -52.38 23.49
CA PHE A 52 -3.80 -53.16 23.59
C PHE A 52 -3.66 -54.19 24.72
N THR A 53 -4.77 -54.48 25.38
CA THR A 53 -4.85 -55.53 26.40
C THR A 53 -5.61 -56.72 25.84
N VAL A 54 -4.96 -57.88 25.85
CA VAL A 54 -5.56 -59.18 25.54
C VAL A 54 -5.78 -59.93 26.84
N THR A 55 -7.00 -60.40 27.08
CA THR A 55 -7.34 -61.23 28.24
C THR A 55 -7.80 -62.60 27.79
N VAL A 56 -7.34 -63.64 28.48
CA VAL A 56 -7.80 -65.03 28.31
C VAL A 56 -8.37 -65.48 29.64
N THR A 57 -9.68 -65.72 29.69
CA THR A 57 -10.38 -66.22 30.88
C THR A 57 -10.57 -67.72 30.74
N ASN A 58 -10.05 -68.48 31.71
CA ASN A 58 -10.28 -69.92 31.76
C ASN A 58 -11.67 -70.21 32.35
N ALA A 59 -12.70 -70.23 31.49
CA ALA A 59 -14.06 -70.54 31.91
C ALA A 59 -14.38 -72.04 31.90
N THR A 60 -13.38 -72.91 31.64
CA THR A 60 -13.56 -74.35 31.37
C THR A 60 -13.95 -75.18 32.59
N GLY A 61 -13.69 -74.67 33.80
CA GLY A 61 -13.85 -75.42 35.04
C GLY A 61 -12.70 -76.39 35.34
N LEU A 62 -11.70 -76.49 34.45
CA LEU A 62 -10.49 -77.29 34.62
C LEU A 62 -9.25 -76.39 34.69
N ASP A 63 -8.22 -76.80 35.43
CA ASP A 63 -6.94 -76.09 35.45
C ASP A 63 -6.15 -76.37 34.16
N ALA A 64 -5.75 -75.32 33.46
CA ALA A 64 -4.89 -75.45 32.28
C ALA A 64 -3.46 -75.78 32.69
N GLY A 65 -2.92 -76.91 32.21
CA GLY A 65 -1.51 -77.31 32.42
C GLY A 65 -0.58 -76.82 31.32
N GLN A 66 -1.13 -76.40 30.19
CA GLN A 66 -0.46 -75.63 29.14
C GLN A 66 -1.48 -74.68 28.51
N LEU A 67 -1.08 -73.43 28.29
CA LEU A 67 -1.87 -72.45 27.56
C LEU A 67 -0.95 -71.64 26.65
N GLU A 68 -1.27 -71.64 25.36
CA GLU A 68 -0.62 -70.86 24.32
C GLU A 68 -1.56 -69.72 23.90
N LEU A 69 -1.09 -68.48 24.04
CA LEU A 69 -1.71 -67.29 23.47
C LEU A 69 -0.94 -66.89 22.21
N THR A 70 -1.65 -66.75 21.10
CA THR A 70 -1.14 -66.20 19.84
C THR A 70 -1.77 -64.86 19.55
N VAL A 71 -0.97 -63.93 19.01
CA VAL A 71 -1.44 -62.64 18.53
C VAL A 71 -1.10 -62.55 17.05
N SER A 72 -2.08 -62.18 16.23
CA SER A 72 -1.90 -61.93 14.81
C SER A 72 -2.27 -60.49 14.50
N SER A 73 -1.38 -59.82 13.80
CA SER A 73 -1.59 -58.47 13.28
C SER A 73 -0.96 -58.41 11.89
N ALA A 74 -1.46 -57.52 11.03
CA ALA A 74 -0.90 -57.32 9.70
C ALA A 74 0.54 -56.75 9.70
N LEU A 75 1.07 -56.34 10.86
CA LEU A 75 2.39 -55.73 11.05
C LEU A 75 3.18 -56.36 12.22
N PRO A 76 4.51 -56.14 12.30
CA PRO A 76 5.31 -56.60 13.43
C PRO A 76 4.86 -55.99 14.76
N LEU A 77 4.81 -56.81 15.80
CA LEU A 77 4.57 -56.36 17.17
C LEU A 77 5.82 -55.63 17.68
N LEU A 78 5.63 -54.49 18.34
CA LEU A 78 6.71 -53.74 18.97
C LEU A 78 7.11 -54.39 20.30
N SER A 79 6.12 -54.85 21.06
CA SER A 79 6.33 -55.64 22.28
C SER A 79 5.11 -56.50 22.60
N LEU A 80 5.35 -57.64 23.24
CA LEU A 80 4.32 -58.52 23.80
C LEU A 80 4.78 -58.94 25.19
N THR A 81 3.99 -58.63 26.22
CA THR A 81 4.35 -58.93 27.61
C THR A 81 3.13 -59.43 28.38
N SER A 82 3.32 -60.37 29.29
CA SER A 82 2.24 -60.87 30.13
C SER A 82 2.83 -61.30 31.48
N PRO A 83 2.35 -60.77 32.61
CA PRO A 83 2.67 -61.31 33.92
C PRO A 83 2.23 -62.79 33.99
N GLY A 84 3.13 -63.69 34.39
CA GLY A 84 2.81 -65.11 34.53
C GLY A 84 2.85 -65.94 33.24
N ALA A 85 3.34 -65.37 32.13
CA ALA A 85 3.62 -66.11 30.89
C ALA A 85 4.98 -65.69 30.30
N ALA A 86 5.64 -66.61 29.60
CA ALA A 86 6.83 -66.31 28.82
C ALA A 86 6.39 -65.87 27.42
N CYS A 87 6.72 -64.63 27.03
CA CYS A 87 6.29 -64.06 25.74
C CYS A 87 7.46 -63.84 24.79
N ASP A 88 7.25 -64.16 23.52
CA ASP A 88 8.11 -63.83 22.39
C ASP A 88 7.32 -62.95 21.42
N ALA A 89 7.70 -61.67 21.36
CA ALA A 89 7.05 -60.70 20.48
C ALA A 89 7.30 -60.97 18.99
N ALA A 90 8.46 -61.54 18.63
CA ALA A 90 8.79 -61.86 17.24
C ALA A 90 7.99 -63.08 16.74
N ALA A 91 7.76 -64.05 17.62
CA ALA A 91 6.85 -65.18 17.35
C ALA A 91 5.36 -64.84 17.58
N ALA A 92 5.08 -63.65 18.12
CA ALA A 92 3.76 -63.18 18.52
C ALA A 92 3.00 -64.17 19.43
N ARG A 93 3.72 -64.74 20.39
CA ARG A 93 3.26 -65.85 21.24
C ARG A 93 3.57 -65.61 22.71
N CYS A 94 2.69 -66.06 23.60
CA CYS A 94 2.94 -66.18 25.03
C CYS A 94 2.52 -67.56 25.52
N ASP A 95 3.39 -68.22 26.28
CA ASP A 95 3.13 -69.54 26.86
C ASP A 95 3.08 -69.45 28.40
N THR A 96 2.09 -70.10 29.00
CA THR A 96 2.05 -70.30 30.46
C THR A 96 1.83 -71.76 30.82
N ALA A 97 2.52 -72.20 31.87
CA ALA A 97 2.47 -73.57 32.38
C ALA A 97 1.29 -73.81 33.34
N SER A 98 0.57 -72.76 33.75
CA SER A 98 -0.63 -72.92 34.57
C SER A 98 -1.57 -71.73 34.47
N LEU A 99 -2.85 -71.99 34.15
CA LEU A 99 -3.92 -71.01 34.35
C LEU A 99 -5.11 -71.68 35.06
N PRO A 100 -5.32 -71.42 36.36
CA PRO A 100 -6.39 -72.06 37.13
C PRO A 100 -7.78 -71.79 36.55
N ALA A 101 -8.73 -72.69 36.82
CA ALA A 101 -10.13 -72.48 36.49
C ALA A 101 -10.65 -71.16 37.09
N GLY A 102 -11.29 -70.33 36.27
CA GLY A 102 -11.79 -69.00 36.62
C GLY A 102 -10.72 -67.89 36.65
N ALA A 103 -9.44 -68.21 36.46
CA ALA A 103 -8.37 -67.21 36.40
C ALA A 103 -8.29 -66.53 35.02
N VAL A 104 -7.65 -65.36 34.99
CA VAL A 104 -7.47 -64.54 33.78
C VAL A 104 -5.98 -64.31 33.54
N LEU A 105 -5.50 -64.69 32.35
CA LEU A 105 -4.20 -64.24 31.84
C LEU A 105 -4.38 -62.90 31.12
N SER A 106 -3.51 -61.93 31.38
CA SER A 106 -3.58 -60.60 30.75
C SER A 106 -2.24 -60.27 30.09
N ALA A 107 -2.25 -60.11 28.77
CA ALA A 107 -1.11 -59.69 27.98
C ALA A 107 -1.27 -58.26 27.46
N GLN A 108 -0.19 -57.47 27.48
CA GLN A 108 -0.09 -56.16 26.83
C GLN A 108 0.63 -56.32 25.49
N VAL A 109 -0.05 -55.88 24.44
CA VAL A 109 0.44 -55.89 23.06
C VAL A 109 0.67 -54.45 22.63
N THR A 110 1.88 -54.12 22.20
CA THR A 110 2.20 -52.80 21.70
C THR A 110 2.50 -52.87 20.22
N VAL A 111 1.86 -52.01 19.44
CA VAL A 111 2.01 -51.90 17.98
C VAL A 111 2.42 -50.49 17.58
N HIS A 112 3.05 -50.39 16.41
CA HIS A 112 3.38 -49.14 15.75
C HIS A 112 2.93 -49.25 14.29
N GLN A 113 2.40 -48.15 13.73
CA GLN A 113 1.80 -48.15 12.41
C GLN A 113 2.37 -46.98 11.61
N ASP A 114 2.97 -47.28 10.46
CA ASP A 114 3.58 -46.28 9.57
C ASP A 114 2.61 -45.74 8.52
N LEU A 115 1.44 -46.38 8.38
CA LEU A 115 0.45 -46.05 7.36
C LEU A 115 -0.94 -45.95 7.99
N SER A 116 -1.76 -45.05 7.45
CA SER A 116 -3.15 -44.90 7.83
C SER A 116 -4.00 -46.00 7.21
N GLY A 117 -5.02 -46.44 7.92
CA GLY A 117 -5.88 -47.52 7.46
C GLY A 117 -6.73 -48.09 8.59
N THR A 118 -7.51 -49.11 8.26
CA THR A 118 -8.17 -49.94 9.26
C THR A 118 -7.37 -51.22 9.43
N TYR A 119 -7.09 -51.57 10.67
CA TYR A 119 -6.27 -52.71 11.04
C TYR A 119 -7.01 -53.55 12.06
N ASP A 120 -6.79 -54.86 12.02
CA ASP A 120 -7.34 -55.80 12.98
C ASP A 120 -6.22 -56.35 13.87
N LEU A 121 -6.48 -56.39 15.18
CA LEU A 121 -5.69 -57.14 16.14
C LEU A 121 -6.48 -58.39 16.54
N THR A 122 -5.98 -59.56 16.15
CA THR A 122 -6.63 -60.84 16.47
C THR A 122 -5.80 -61.58 17.50
N ALA A 123 -6.44 -62.04 18.57
CA ALA A 123 -5.84 -62.90 19.58
C ALA A 123 -6.53 -64.26 19.57
N GLY A 124 -5.74 -65.33 19.63
CA GLY A 124 -6.21 -66.71 19.76
C GLY A 124 -5.57 -67.37 20.98
N ALA A 125 -6.33 -68.18 21.71
CA ALA A 125 -5.82 -68.98 22.80
C ALA A 125 -6.17 -70.44 22.59
N TYR A 126 -5.22 -71.32 22.90
CA TYR A 126 -5.39 -72.77 22.92
C TYR A 126 -4.81 -73.32 24.21
N GLY A 127 -5.49 -74.27 24.85
CA GLY A 127 -5.05 -74.81 26.13
C GLY A 127 -5.33 -76.30 26.27
N VAL A 128 -4.50 -76.94 27.09
CA VAL A 128 -4.65 -78.35 27.47
C VAL A 128 -4.69 -78.42 28.99
N ALA A 129 -5.67 -79.14 29.54
CA ALA A 129 -5.85 -79.35 30.97
C ALA A 129 -4.66 -80.14 31.55
N THR A 130 -4.42 -80.03 32.86
CA THR A 130 -3.43 -80.90 33.53
C THR A 130 -3.78 -82.39 33.44
N THR A 131 -5.04 -82.72 33.18
CA THR A 131 -5.56 -84.08 32.92
C THR A 131 -5.28 -84.58 31.50
N GLY A 132 -4.77 -83.71 30.62
CA GLY A 132 -4.53 -84.01 29.20
C GLY A 132 -5.73 -83.73 28.28
N GLU A 133 -6.84 -83.21 28.81
CA GLU A 133 -8.03 -82.86 28.03
C GLU A 133 -7.82 -81.55 27.26
N ASP A 134 -8.30 -81.48 26.02
CA ASP A 134 -8.31 -80.27 25.21
C ASP A 134 -9.32 -79.26 25.79
N LEU A 135 -8.85 -78.07 26.18
CA LEU A 135 -9.70 -77.00 26.71
C LEU A 135 -10.36 -76.18 25.59
N GLY A 136 -10.06 -76.52 24.34
CA GLY A 136 -10.56 -75.88 23.13
C GLY A 136 -9.77 -74.63 22.75
N THR A 137 -10.29 -73.93 21.76
CA THR A 137 -9.76 -72.66 21.29
C THR A 137 -10.72 -71.52 21.59
N GLY A 138 -10.17 -70.36 21.90
CA GLY A 138 -10.89 -69.09 21.96
C GLY A 138 -10.24 -68.08 21.03
N SER A 139 -11.01 -67.19 20.44
CA SER A 139 -10.47 -66.09 19.63
C SER A 139 -11.31 -64.82 19.77
N ALA A 140 -10.64 -63.67 19.63
CA ALA A 140 -11.28 -62.39 19.53
C ALA A 140 -10.47 -61.46 18.62
N SER A 141 -11.18 -60.61 17.87
CA SER A 141 -10.59 -59.61 16.99
C SER A 141 -11.13 -58.24 17.34
N LEU A 142 -10.24 -57.24 17.34
CA LEU A 142 -10.59 -55.83 17.51
C LEU A 142 -10.09 -55.04 16.30
N ALA A 143 -11.01 -54.41 15.58
CA ALA A 143 -10.70 -53.44 14.54
C ALA A 143 -10.38 -52.08 15.15
N PHE A 144 -9.33 -51.43 14.66
CA PHE A 144 -8.99 -50.05 15.02
C PHE A 144 -8.54 -49.27 13.79
N THR A 145 -8.72 -47.95 13.82
CA THR A 145 -8.34 -47.06 12.71
C THR A 145 -7.08 -46.29 13.03
N VAL A 146 -6.11 -46.29 12.11
CA VAL A 146 -4.93 -45.43 12.16
C VAL A 146 -5.18 -44.24 11.23
N ALA A 147 -5.24 -43.03 11.78
CA ALA A 147 -5.31 -41.79 11.02
C ALA A 147 -3.92 -41.36 10.56
N ALA A 148 -3.81 -40.75 9.39
CA ALA A 148 -2.54 -40.20 8.91
C ALA A 148 -2.03 -39.08 9.84
N ALA A 149 -0.72 -38.93 9.96
CA ALA A 149 -0.11 -37.98 10.89
C ALA A 149 -0.45 -36.53 10.49
N PRO A 150 -1.00 -35.71 11.41
CA PRO A 150 -1.50 -34.39 11.05
C PRO A 150 -0.38 -33.48 10.53
N THR A 151 -0.71 -32.73 9.47
CA THR A 151 0.17 -31.71 8.89
C THR A 151 -0.45 -30.32 9.04
N SER A 152 0.41 -29.30 8.98
CA SER A 152 0.03 -27.90 8.95
C SER A 152 0.55 -27.27 7.67
N LEU A 153 -0.33 -26.61 6.92
CA LEU A 153 0.02 -25.84 5.73
C LEU A 153 -0.17 -24.36 6.01
N THR A 154 0.76 -23.55 5.55
CA THR A 154 0.63 -22.09 5.56
C THR A 154 0.84 -21.57 4.15
N LEU A 155 0.16 -20.48 3.79
CA LEU A 155 0.28 -19.84 2.48
C LEU A 155 0.56 -18.36 2.66
N THR A 156 1.57 -17.88 1.95
CA THR A 156 1.88 -16.45 1.81
C THR A 156 1.93 -16.07 0.34
N VAL A 157 1.49 -14.86 0.02
CA VAL A 157 1.50 -14.35 -1.36
C VAL A 157 2.19 -13.00 -1.39
N GLY A 158 3.23 -12.88 -2.21
CA GLY A 158 4.07 -11.70 -2.30
C GLY A 158 4.06 -11.10 -3.72
N PRO A 159 3.90 -9.77 -3.88
CA PRO A 159 3.62 -8.77 -2.85
C PRO A 159 2.15 -8.79 -2.38
N ALA A 160 1.87 -8.33 -1.15
CA ALA A 160 0.51 -8.33 -0.55
C ALA A 160 -0.51 -7.40 -1.24
N SER A 161 -0.06 -6.47 -2.07
CA SER A 161 -0.92 -5.58 -2.85
C SER A 161 -0.29 -5.32 -4.23
N PRO A 162 -0.29 -6.32 -5.11
CA PRO A 162 0.32 -6.23 -6.42
C PRO A 162 -0.42 -5.20 -7.29
N VAL A 163 0.30 -4.66 -8.27
CA VAL A 163 -0.33 -3.90 -9.35
C VAL A 163 -0.88 -4.91 -10.37
N ALA A 164 -2.03 -4.63 -10.95
CA ALA A 164 -2.59 -5.49 -11.98
C ALA A 164 -1.60 -5.70 -13.14
N GLY A 165 -1.44 -6.94 -13.58
CA GLY A 165 -0.44 -7.38 -14.56
C GLY A 165 0.94 -7.69 -13.98
N SER A 166 1.18 -7.46 -12.68
CA SER A 166 2.44 -7.85 -12.03
C SER A 166 2.42 -9.31 -11.58
N THR A 167 3.60 -9.92 -11.54
CA THR A 167 3.77 -11.28 -11.01
C THR A 167 3.63 -11.30 -9.49
N VAL A 168 2.90 -12.29 -8.98
CA VAL A 168 2.87 -12.67 -7.57
C VAL A 168 3.53 -14.03 -7.38
N THR A 169 4.21 -14.20 -6.27
CA THR A 169 4.77 -15.48 -5.83
C THR A 169 3.93 -16.02 -4.70
N LEU A 170 3.41 -17.23 -4.88
CA LEU A 170 2.72 -18.01 -3.87
C LEU A 170 3.76 -18.91 -3.20
N THR A 171 3.80 -18.89 -1.88
CA THR A 171 4.75 -19.67 -1.09
C THR A 171 3.98 -20.43 -0.02
N ALA A 172 3.91 -21.75 -0.19
CA ALA A 172 3.31 -22.64 0.79
C ALA A 172 4.40 -23.32 1.60
N ARG A 173 4.23 -23.39 2.93
CA ARG A 173 5.11 -24.14 3.83
C ARG A 173 4.31 -25.23 4.52
N LEU A 174 4.73 -26.47 4.31
CA LEU A 174 4.12 -27.69 4.86
C LEU A 174 5.01 -28.25 5.98
N THR A 175 4.41 -28.47 7.14
CA THR A 175 5.12 -29.06 8.29
C THR A 175 4.31 -30.16 8.95
N THR A 176 4.98 -31.04 9.67
CA THR A 176 4.33 -31.96 10.62
C THR A 176 3.75 -31.18 11.81
N ALA A 177 2.93 -31.83 12.65
CA ALA A 177 2.45 -31.25 13.90
C ALA A 177 3.57 -30.81 14.86
N ALA A 178 4.75 -31.44 14.78
CA ALA A 178 5.95 -31.05 15.54
C ALA A 178 6.73 -29.88 14.90
N GLY A 179 6.23 -29.31 13.79
CA GLY A 179 6.85 -28.18 13.09
C GLY A 179 8.01 -28.55 12.16
N GLN A 180 8.27 -29.84 11.94
CA GLN A 180 9.34 -30.31 11.04
C GLN A 180 8.91 -30.16 9.58
N PRO A 181 9.82 -29.78 8.67
CA PRO A 181 9.51 -29.64 7.25
C PRO A 181 9.15 -30.98 6.62
N VAL A 182 8.10 -30.98 5.80
CA VAL A 182 7.69 -32.15 5.00
C VAL A 182 8.27 -31.99 3.60
N VAL A 183 9.12 -32.94 3.17
CA VAL A 183 9.94 -32.83 1.96
C VAL A 183 9.39 -33.73 0.84
N GLY A 184 9.40 -33.24 -0.40
CA GLY A 184 9.06 -34.04 -1.58
C GLY A 184 7.56 -34.19 -1.88
N GLU A 185 6.70 -33.53 -1.10
CA GLU A 185 5.25 -33.66 -1.23
C GLU A 185 4.67 -32.61 -2.20
N PRO A 186 3.68 -32.97 -3.05
CA PRO A 186 3.06 -32.03 -3.99
C PRO A 186 1.99 -31.16 -3.29
N VAL A 187 2.10 -29.84 -3.47
CA VAL A 187 1.12 -28.85 -3.04
C VAL A 187 0.46 -28.23 -4.26
N THR A 188 -0.86 -28.32 -4.34
CA THR A 188 -1.65 -27.72 -5.41
C THR A 188 -2.04 -26.30 -5.05
N PHE A 189 -1.79 -25.36 -5.96
CA PHE A 189 -2.16 -23.95 -5.82
C PHE A 189 -3.32 -23.63 -6.75
N SER A 190 -4.34 -22.98 -6.22
CA SER A 190 -5.52 -22.56 -6.98
C SER A 190 -5.90 -21.12 -6.63
N ARG A 191 -6.63 -20.49 -7.54
CA ARG A 191 -7.18 -19.14 -7.38
C ARG A 191 -8.69 -19.17 -7.43
N ARG A 192 -9.32 -18.34 -6.60
CA ARG A 192 -10.76 -18.14 -6.54
C ARG A 192 -11.12 -16.72 -6.93
N THR A 193 -11.81 -16.58 -8.06
CA THR A 193 -12.29 -15.30 -8.57
C THR A 193 -13.77 -15.42 -8.91
N GLY A 194 -14.62 -14.54 -8.34
CA GLY A 194 -16.07 -14.58 -8.60
C GLY A 194 -16.78 -15.89 -8.21
N GLY A 195 -16.18 -16.71 -7.35
CA GLY A 195 -16.72 -18.01 -6.91
C GLY A 195 -16.23 -19.23 -7.72
N ALA A 196 -15.58 -19.04 -8.86
CA ALA A 196 -14.94 -20.11 -9.62
C ALA A 196 -13.52 -20.37 -9.11
N SER A 197 -13.14 -21.65 -9.01
CA SER A 197 -11.80 -22.09 -8.62
C SER A 197 -11.03 -22.58 -9.85
N GLU A 198 -9.81 -22.11 -10.04
CA GLU A 198 -8.94 -22.48 -11.15
C GLU A 198 -7.55 -22.86 -10.62
N GLN A 199 -6.98 -23.95 -11.12
CA GLN A 199 -5.64 -24.36 -10.72
C GLN A 199 -4.59 -23.46 -11.38
N VAL A 200 -3.71 -22.88 -10.55
CA VAL A 200 -2.58 -22.05 -10.99
C VAL A 200 -1.37 -22.94 -11.30
N GLY A 201 -1.12 -23.95 -10.46
CA GLY A 201 0.00 -24.87 -10.63
C GLY A 201 0.16 -25.84 -9.47
N VAL A 202 1.18 -26.70 -9.56
CA VAL A 202 1.59 -27.61 -8.48
C VAL A 202 3.06 -27.35 -8.20
N GLY A 203 3.42 -27.19 -6.92
CA GLY A 203 4.80 -27.11 -6.48
C GLY A 203 5.12 -28.28 -5.56
N THR A 204 6.36 -28.79 -5.62
CA THR A 204 6.84 -29.83 -4.71
C THR A 204 7.62 -29.21 -3.56
N THR A 205 7.42 -29.69 -2.34
CA THR A 205 8.13 -29.14 -1.17
C THR A 205 9.62 -29.47 -1.20
N GLY A 206 10.45 -28.45 -0.97
CA GLY A 206 11.90 -28.59 -0.83
C GLY A 206 12.32 -29.15 0.53
N SER A 207 13.63 -29.17 0.80
CA SER A 207 14.20 -29.60 2.09
C SER A 207 13.79 -28.73 3.28
N ASP A 208 13.32 -27.52 3.02
CA ASP A 208 12.77 -26.56 3.98
C ASP A 208 11.24 -26.69 4.18
N GLY A 209 10.62 -27.64 3.48
CA GLY A 209 9.17 -27.87 3.48
C GLY A 209 8.40 -26.84 2.65
N VAL A 210 9.07 -26.10 1.77
CA VAL A 210 8.47 -24.99 1.01
C VAL A 210 8.22 -25.39 -0.45
N ALA A 211 7.01 -25.10 -0.94
CA ALA A 211 6.65 -25.17 -2.35
C ALA A 211 6.28 -23.77 -2.86
N THR A 212 6.66 -23.45 -4.10
CA THR A 212 6.38 -22.13 -4.71
C THR A 212 5.85 -22.24 -6.12
N VAL A 213 4.94 -21.33 -6.48
CA VAL A 213 4.40 -21.14 -7.83
C VAL A 213 4.21 -19.63 -8.06
N THR A 214 4.27 -19.18 -9.30
CA THR A 214 3.98 -17.79 -9.67
C THR A 214 2.65 -17.67 -10.43
N ASP A 215 1.98 -16.53 -10.28
CA ASP A 215 0.77 -16.15 -11.02
C ASP A 215 0.87 -14.68 -11.48
N VAL A 216 0.02 -14.27 -12.41
CA VAL A 216 -0.14 -12.87 -12.79
C VAL A 216 -1.37 -12.30 -12.08
N ALA A 217 -1.15 -11.29 -11.24
CA ALA A 217 -2.24 -10.65 -10.51
C ALA A 217 -3.11 -9.83 -11.48
N VAL A 218 -4.30 -10.32 -11.81
CA VAL A 218 -5.25 -9.60 -12.69
C VAL A 218 -6.34 -8.92 -11.89
N ASP A 219 -7.04 -9.66 -11.02
CA ASP A 219 -8.15 -9.20 -10.19
C ASP A 219 -7.91 -9.53 -8.70
N THR A 220 -8.62 -8.85 -7.80
CA THR A 220 -8.64 -9.22 -6.38
C THR A 220 -9.10 -10.66 -6.24
N THR A 221 -8.26 -11.48 -5.60
CA THR A 221 -8.35 -12.93 -5.68
C THR A 221 -7.98 -13.55 -4.33
N THR A 222 -8.65 -14.64 -3.98
CA THR A 222 -8.22 -15.52 -2.89
C THR A 222 -7.46 -16.70 -3.47
N TYR A 223 -6.26 -16.96 -2.99
CA TYR A 223 -5.47 -18.13 -3.35
C TYR A 223 -5.63 -19.20 -2.29
N ASP A 224 -5.69 -20.45 -2.73
CA ASP A 224 -5.72 -21.63 -1.87
C ASP A 224 -4.53 -22.53 -2.21
N ALA A 225 -3.86 -23.02 -1.18
CA ALA A 225 -2.87 -24.08 -1.28
C ALA A 225 -3.45 -25.33 -0.59
N THR A 226 -3.37 -26.48 -1.25
CA THR A 226 -3.90 -27.74 -0.76
C THR A 226 -2.85 -28.84 -0.88
N TYR A 227 -2.56 -29.49 0.24
CA TYR A 227 -1.88 -30.77 0.31
C TYR A 227 -2.93 -31.87 0.48
N ALA A 228 -3.03 -32.79 -0.48
CA ALA A 228 -4.05 -33.84 -0.48
C ALA A 228 -3.83 -34.92 0.59
N GLY A 229 -2.66 -34.95 1.22
CA GLY A 229 -2.27 -36.02 2.12
C GLY A 229 -1.67 -37.23 1.40
N SER A 230 -1.11 -38.13 2.19
CA SER A 230 -0.66 -39.46 1.83
C SER A 230 -1.16 -40.46 2.88
N LEU A 231 -0.84 -41.74 2.72
CA LEU A 231 -1.15 -42.72 3.77
C LEU A 231 -0.38 -42.43 5.08
N ALA A 232 0.76 -41.75 5.02
CA ALA A 232 1.53 -41.41 6.22
C ALA A 232 1.14 -40.04 6.80
N LEU A 233 0.78 -39.08 5.94
CA LEU A 233 0.60 -37.67 6.29
C LEU A 233 -0.80 -37.16 5.97
N GLY A 234 -1.47 -36.56 6.93
CA GLY A 234 -2.82 -36.02 6.77
C GLY A 234 -2.87 -34.83 5.83
N ALA A 235 -4.00 -34.69 5.13
CA ALA A 235 -4.28 -33.55 4.25
C ALA A 235 -4.35 -32.22 5.03
N SER A 236 -3.96 -31.12 4.38
CA SER A 236 -4.06 -29.78 4.96
C SER A 236 -4.19 -28.72 3.86
N SER A 237 -4.80 -27.58 4.21
CA SER A 237 -5.04 -26.49 3.27
C SER A 237 -4.87 -25.12 3.93
N ALA A 238 -4.47 -24.12 3.16
CA ALA A 238 -4.36 -22.74 3.61
C ALA A 238 -4.82 -21.76 2.52
N ALA A 239 -5.38 -20.62 2.93
CA ALA A 239 -5.88 -19.59 2.03
C ALA A 239 -5.25 -18.23 2.33
N ALA A 240 -5.04 -17.43 1.28
CA ALA A 240 -4.52 -16.07 1.38
C ALA A 240 -5.22 -15.15 0.37
N ALA A 241 -5.79 -14.04 0.86
CA ALA A 241 -6.44 -13.04 0.03
C ALA A 241 -5.45 -11.96 -0.44
N VAL A 242 -5.52 -11.60 -1.72
CA VAL A 242 -4.68 -10.57 -2.34
C VAL A 242 -5.55 -9.50 -2.96
N THR A 243 -5.35 -8.26 -2.52
CA THR A 243 -6.03 -7.10 -3.09
C THR A 243 -5.19 -6.50 -4.20
N VAL A 244 -5.66 -6.60 -5.44
CA VAL A 244 -4.97 -6.07 -6.62
C VAL A 244 -5.29 -4.59 -6.79
N ARG A 245 -4.29 -3.77 -7.11
CA ARG A 245 -4.43 -2.34 -7.38
C ARG A 245 -4.36 -2.04 -8.87
N LEU A 246 -5.12 -1.05 -9.33
CA LEU A 246 -4.94 -0.48 -10.65
C LEU A 246 -3.53 0.15 -10.78
N GLY A 247 -2.84 -0.16 -11.87
CA GLY A 247 -1.60 0.48 -12.26
C GLY A 247 -1.86 1.86 -12.82
N VAL A 248 -1.05 2.86 -12.43
CA VAL A 248 -1.19 4.23 -12.92
C VAL A 248 0.18 4.76 -13.31
N ALA A 249 0.38 4.94 -14.61
CA ALA A 249 1.53 5.65 -15.14
C ALA A 249 1.14 7.11 -15.38
N VAL A 250 2.03 8.03 -14.98
CA VAL A 250 1.86 9.46 -15.19
C VAL A 250 3.09 9.99 -15.90
N ARG A 251 2.89 10.74 -16.98
CA ARG A 251 3.95 11.45 -17.69
C ARG A 251 3.59 12.92 -17.74
N VAL A 252 4.57 13.78 -17.48
CA VAL A 252 4.43 15.23 -17.60
C VAL A 252 5.32 15.70 -18.75
N SER A 253 4.75 16.41 -19.71
CA SER A 253 5.46 16.85 -20.91
C SER A 253 5.15 18.31 -21.26
N PRO A 254 6.15 19.16 -21.55
CA PRO A 254 7.58 18.87 -21.43
C PRO A 254 8.04 18.79 -19.96
N ALA A 255 9.16 18.08 -19.72
CA ALA A 255 9.72 17.85 -18.38
C ALA A 255 10.39 19.10 -17.78
N THR A 256 10.54 20.17 -18.57
CA THR A 256 10.97 21.49 -18.11
C THR A 256 10.19 22.56 -18.86
N VAL A 257 9.61 23.51 -18.11
CA VAL A 257 8.74 24.55 -18.66
C VAL A 257 9.01 25.92 -18.03
N PRO A 258 8.94 27.03 -18.79
CA PRO A 258 8.90 28.39 -18.22
C PRO A 258 7.63 28.65 -17.39
N PRO A 259 7.62 29.67 -16.50
CA PRO A 259 6.42 30.21 -15.86
C PRO A 259 5.27 30.45 -16.84
N GLY A 260 4.06 29.98 -16.53
CA GLY A 260 2.88 30.24 -17.36
C GLY A 260 2.80 29.40 -18.64
N ALA A 261 3.84 28.62 -18.97
CA ALA A 261 3.85 27.76 -20.13
C ALA A 261 2.83 26.62 -20.01
N PRO A 262 2.31 26.12 -21.15
CA PRO A 262 1.48 24.92 -21.15
C PRO A 262 2.30 23.68 -20.80
N LEU A 263 1.65 22.71 -20.18
CA LEU A 263 2.14 21.33 -20.06
C LEU A 263 0.99 20.35 -20.18
N ASP A 264 1.34 19.13 -20.56
CA ASP A 264 0.44 18.00 -20.62
C ASP A 264 0.75 17.02 -19.49
N VAL A 265 -0.30 16.60 -18.78
CA VAL A 265 -0.27 15.44 -17.89
C VAL A 265 -0.95 14.29 -18.62
N VAL A 266 -0.15 13.34 -19.10
CA VAL A 266 -0.62 12.12 -19.73
C VAL A 266 -0.75 11.04 -18.65
N VAL A 267 -1.90 10.39 -18.62
CA VAL A 267 -2.26 9.33 -17.67
C VAL A 267 -2.52 8.06 -18.45
N THR A 268 -1.96 6.95 -18.00
CA THR A 268 -2.30 5.60 -18.49
C THR A 268 -2.63 4.71 -17.30
N VAL A 269 -3.78 4.03 -17.35
CA VAL A 269 -4.22 3.08 -16.33
C VAL A 269 -4.12 1.65 -16.85
N THR A 270 -3.61 0.74 -16.02
CA THR A 270 -3.45 -0.68 -16.33
C THR A 270 -4.22 -1.54 -15.32
N PRO A 271 -5.13 -2.42 -15.77
CA PRO A 271 -5.57 -2.62 -17.15
C PRO A 271 -6.38 -1.42 -17.65
N ALA A 272 -6.67 -1.36 -18.95
CA ALA A 272 -7.46 -0.27 -19.52
C ALA A 272 -8.84 -0.21 -18.86
N ALA A 273 -9.18 0.96 -18.29
CA ALA A 273 -10.44 1.21 -17.61
C ALA A 273 -11.23 2.30 -18.36
N PRO A 274 -11.82 1.99 -19.52
CA PRO A 274 -12.51 2.97 -20.35
C PRO A 274 -13.66 3.63 -19.60
N ALA A 275 -13.90 4.91 -19.88
CA ALA A 275 -14.91 5.73 -19.23
C ALA A 275 -14.71 5.99 -17.71
N ALA A 276 -13.65 5.46 -17.09
CA ALA A 276 -13.33 5.76 -15.70
C ALA A 276 -12.97 7.25 -15.52
N ARG A 277 -13.53 7.88 -14.47
CA ARG A 277 -13.17 9.24 -14.07
C ARG A 277 -11.98 9.21 -13.11
N VAL A 278 -10.85 9.78 -13.52
CA VAL A 278 -9.65 9.88 -12.68
C VAL A 278 -9.49 11.29 -12.12
N ALA A 279 -8.76 11.43 -11.01
CA ALA A 279 -8.46 12.73 -10.42
C ALA A 279 -6.99 13.09 -10.64
N VAL A 280 -6.72 14.10 -11.46
CA VAL A 280 -5.38 14.69 -11.58
C VAL A 280 -5.21 15.75 -10.50
N GLN A 281 -4.18 15.58 -9.67
CA GLN A 281 -3.93 16.41 -8.50
C GLN A 281 -2.53 17.02 -8.58
N GLN A 282 -2.42 18.28 -8.18
CA GLN A 282 -1.18 19.03 -8.10
C GLN A 282 -0.78 19.21 -6.63
N ARG A 283 0.50 19.02 -6.33
CA ARG A 283 1.04 19.27 -4.99
C ARG A 283 1.07 20.78 -4.71
N ILE A 284 0.57 21.20 -3.55
CA ILE A 284 0.50 22.60 -3.10
C ILE A 284 1.30 22.80 -1.80
N GLY A 285 2.10 23.87 -1.75
CA GLY A 285 2.89 24.25 -0.58
C GLY A 285 3.85 23.14 -0.11
N ARG A 286 3.92 22.92 1.21
CA ARG A 286 4.80 21.92 1.84
C ARG A 286 4.23 20.49 1.90
N GLY A 287 2.99 20.22 1.44
CA GLY A 287 2.48 18.84 1.52
C GLY A 287 1.05 18.52 1.06
N GLY A 288 0.21 19.49 0.68
CA GLY A 288 -1.18 19.21 0.27
C GLY A 288 -1.28 18.76 -1.20
N TRP A 289 -2.35 18.05 -1.55
CA TRP A 289 -2.71 17.75 -2.94
C TRP A 289 -4.06 18.39 -3.27
N ARG A 290 -4.13 19.09 -4.39
CA ARG A 290 -5.35 19.74 -4.89
C ARG A 290 -5.72 19.13 -6.24
N THR A 291 -6.97 18.69 -6.39
CA THR A 291 -7.49 18.26 -7.69
C THR A 291 -7.55 19.44 -8.65
N VAL A 292 -6.87 19.31 -9.79
CA VAL A 292 -6.80 20.32 -10.85
C VAL A 292 -7.59 19.92 -12.10
N ALA A 293 -7.84 18.62 -12.30
CA ALA A 293 -8.70 18.12 -13.38
C ALA A 293 -9.32 16.76 -13.03
N ARG A 294 -10.41 16.41 -13.73
CA ARG A 294 -11.08 15.10 -13.64
C ARG A 294 -11.38 14.51 -15.02
N PRO A 295 -10.36 14.11 -15.80
CA PRO A 295 -10.59 13.57 -17.13
C PRO A 295 -11.28 12.20 -17.07
N VAL A 296 -11.91 11.84 -18.18
CA VAL A 296 -12.47 10.52 -18.45
C VAL A 296 -11.49 9.77 -19.33
N LEU A 297 -11.18 8.51 -19.01
CA LEU A 297 -10.26 7.70 -19.80
C LEU A 297 -10.90 7.24 -21.13
N ASP A 298 -10.08 7.18 -22.18
CA ASP A 298 -10.45 6.64 -23.48
C ASP A 298 -10.49 5.09 -23.49
N ALA A 299 -10.75 4.50 -24.67
CA ALA A 299 -10.80 3.05 -24.87
C ALA A 299 -9.51 2.31 -24.47
N HIS A 300 -8.37 3.00 -24.45
CA HIS A 300 -7.06 2.46 -24.11
C HIS A 300 -6.67 2.76 -22.66
N GLY A 301 -7.60 3.26 -21.83
CA GLY A 301 -7.31 3.63 -20.44
C GLY A 301 -6.41 4.86 -20.32
N THR A 302 -6.38 5.73 -21.33
CA THR A 302 -5.50 6.90 -21.39
C THR A 302 -6.30 8.20 -21.32
N ALA A 303 -5.69 9.25 -20.76
CA ALA A 303 -6.18 10.62 -20.85
C ALA A 303 -5.04 11.63 -20.83
N THR A 304 -5.20 12.72 -21.57
CA THR A 304 -4.29 13.87 -21.55
C THR A 304 -4.99 15.07 -20.95
N VAL A 305 -4.37 15.68 -19.95
CA VAL A 305 -4.84 16.93 -19.34
C VAL A 305 -3.88 18.05 -19.69
N HIS A 306 -4.40 19.05 -20.40
CA HIS A 306 -3.69 20.28 -20.71
C HIS A 306 -3.78 21.24 -19.51
N LEU A 307 -2.64 21.56 -18.91
CA LEU A 307 -2.51 22.48 -17.78
C LEU A 307 -1.59 23.65 -18.13
N ARG A 308 -1.65 24.71 -17.33
CA ARG A 308 -0.64 25.78 -17.34
C ARG A 308 0.08 25.80 -16.01
N VAL A 309 1.40 25.89 -16.04
CA VAL A 309 2.18 26.04 -14.81
C VAL A 309 1.98 27.43 -14.23
N GLY A 310 1.76 27.49 -12.92
CA GLY A 310 1.83 28.76 -12.20
C GLY A 310 3.23 29.35 -12.33
N GLY A 311 3.38 30.66 -12.16
CA GLY A 311 4.66 31.33 -12.39
C GLY A 311 5.74 31.17 -11.30
N GLY A 312 5.57 30.23 -10.38
CA GLY A 312 6.54 29.95 -9.32
C GLY A 312 7.67 29.06 -9.81
N THR A 313 8.92 29.42 -9.48
CA THR A 313 10.12 28.59 -9.75
C THR A 313 10.08 27.30 -8.93
N GLY A 314 10.52 26.16 -9.49
CA GLY A 314 10.79 24.95 -8.71
C GLY A 314 10.21 23.67 -9.30
N ARG A 315 10.24 22.57 -8.53
CA ARG A 315 9.71 21.28 -8.95
C ARG A 315 8.21 21.20 -8.68
N TRP A 316 7.42 21.02 -9.72
CA TRP A 316 5.97 20.82 -9.63
C TRP A 316 5.65 19.34 -9.76
N SER A 317 4.89 18.81 -8.80
CA SER A 317 4.54 17.38 -8.75
C SER A 317 3.06 17.21 -9.00
N TYR A 318 2.74 16.22 -9.84
CA TYR A 318 1.39 15.80 -10.17
C TYR A 318 1.23 14.34 -9.74
N ARG A 319 0.06 14.03 -9.18
CA ARG A 319 -0.36 12.65 -8.96
C ARG A 319 -1.70 12.43 -9.60
N VAL A 320 -1.95 11.20 -9.98
CA VAL A 320 -3.25 10.78 -10.47
C VAL A 320 -3.76 9.69 -9.57
N VAL A 321 -5.03 9.80 -9.19
CA VAL A 321 -5.74 8.80 -8.39
C VAL A 321 -6.89 8.27 -9.23
N VAL A 322 -6.95 6.94 -9.36
CA VAL A 322 -8.05 6.22 -10.01
C VAL A 322 -8.84 5.47 -8.93
N PRO A 323 -10.18 5.60 -8.89
CA PRO A 323 -11.01 4.80 -7.99
C PRO A 323 -10.95 3.31 -8.36
N GLY A 324 -11.32 2.43 -7.43
CA GLY A 324 -11.47 1.00 -7.74
C GLY A 324 -12.61 0.75 -8.75
N ASP A 325 -12.51 -0.35 -9.49
CA ASP A 325 -13.46 -0.75 -10.55
C ASP A 325 -14.42 -1.88 -10.11
N GLY A 326 -14.42 -2.22 -8.81
CA GLY A 326 -15.24 -3.29 -8.22
C GLY A 326 -14.52 -4.63 -8.12
N VAL A 327 -13.52 -4.89 -8.97
CA VAL A 327 -12.68 -6.10 -8.93
C VAL A 327 -11.23 -5.80 -8.52
N ARG A 328 -10.82 -4.53 -8.63
CA ARG A 328 -9.53 -3.99 -8.22
C ARG A 328 -9.74 -2.78 -7.32
N SER A 329 -8.78 -2.59 -6.43
CA SER A 329 -8.70 -1.43 -5.55
C SER A 329 -8.08 -0.23 -6.25
N ALA A 330 -8.26 0.95 -5.64
CA ALA A 330 -7.78 2.22 -6.15
C ALA A 330 -6.27 2.23 -6.43
N GLY A 331 -5.90 2.88 -7.53
CA GLY A 331 -4.52 3.07 -7.96
C GLY A 331 -4.06 4.51 -7.83
N SER A 332 -2.75 4.71 -7.70
CA SER A 332 -2.19 6.06 -7.84
C SER A 332 -0.78 6.04 -8.44
N GLY A 333 -0.49 7.07 -9.24
CA GLY A 333 0.80 7.28 -9.88
C GLY A 333 1.21 8.74 -9.74
N SER A 334 2.51 9.03 -9.76
CA SER A 334 3.02 10.40 -9.63
C SER A 334 4.15 10.66 -10.60
N ALA A 335 4.17 11.87 -11.13
CA ALA A 335 5.27 12.40 -11.93
C ALA A 335 5.52 13.85 -11.56
N ALA A 336 6.65 14.37 -11.98
CA ALA A 336 6.97 15.77 -11.74
C ALA A 336 7.70 16.37 -12.92
N THR A 337 7.59 17.68 -13.01
CA THR A 337 8.30 18.52 -13.97
C THR A 337 8.95 19.67 -13.22
N THR A 338 10.03 20.20 -13.76
CA THR A 338 10.69 21.37 -13.18
C THR A 338 10.23 22.62 -13.93
N VAL A 339 9.64 23.56 -13.21
CA VAL A 339 9.43 24.92 -13.71
C VAL A 339 10.74 25.66 -13.57
N THR A 340 11.40 25.86 -14.70
CA THR A 340 12.66 26.59 -14.79
C THR A 340 12.37 28.01 -15.22
N VAL A 341 12.63 28.97 -14.33
CA VAL A 341 12.72 30.37 -14.71
C VAL A 341 14.19 30.68 -14.90
N ARG A 342 14.70 30.45 -16.11
CA ARG A 342 15.98 31.02 -16.52
C ARG A 342 15.65 32.30 -17.27
N GLY A 343 15.57 33.41 -16.52
CA GLY A 343 15.76 34.71 -17.16
C GLY A 343 17.12 34.72 -17.85
N ARG A 344 17.25 35.46 -18.96
CA ARG A 344 18.56 35.63 -19.61
C ARG A 344 19.46 36.50 -18.71
N GLY A 345 20.77 36.48 -18.95
CA GLY A 345 21.74 37.25 -18.15
C GLY A 345 22.18 36.56 -16.85
N SER A 346 22.87 37.31 -16.00
CA SER A 346 23.47 36.79 -14.77
C SER A 346 22.52 36.89 -13.58
N ALA A 347 22.36 35.81 -12.80
CA ALA A 347 21.60 35.84 -11.54
C ALA A 347 22.24 36.75 -10.46
N ARG A 348 23.48 37.18 -10.66
CA ARG A 348 24.17 38.16 -9.80
C ARG A 348 23.92 39.61 -10.24
N ALA A 349 23.40 39.82 -11.44
CA ALA A 349 23.12 41.14 -11.99
C ALA A 349 21.80 41.71 -11.48
N TRP A 350 21.71 41.93 -10.17
CA TRP A 350 20.62 42.65 -9.52
C TRP A 350 21.19 43.52 -8.41
N ALA A 351 20.55 44.64 -8.12
CA ALA A 351 20.89 45.50 -6.99
C ALA A 351 19.58 45.92 -6.28
N PRO A 352 19.60 46.14 -4.96
CA PRO A 352 18.48 46.79 -4.31
C PRO A 352 18.51 48.30 -4.59
N GLU A 353 17.34 48.92 -4.67
CA GLU A 353 17.21 50.39 -4.79
C GLU A 353 17.82 51.10 -3.58
N ALA A 354 17.65 50.51 -2.38
CA ALA A 354 18.32 50.96 -1.17
C ALA A 354 18.64 49.80 -0.21
N GLY A 355 19.63 49.99 0.65
CA GLY A 355 20.16 48.97 1.55
C GLY A 355 21.23 48.10 0.88
N THR A 356 21.35 46.84 1.30
CA THR A 356 22.32 45.89 0.73
C THR A 356 21.63 44.64 0.20
N ARG A 357 22.31 43.81 -0.60
CA ARG A 357 21.73 42.56 -1.14
C ARG A 357 21.27 41.57 -0.05
N SER A 358 21.99 41.53 1.07
CA SER A 358 21.60 40.70 2.23
C SER A 358 20.50 41.33 3.07
N ALA A 359 20.30 42.65 2.94
CA ALA A 359 19.40 43.41 3.79
C ALA A 359 18.66 44.53 3.01
N PRO A 360 17.93 44.23 1.92
CA PRO A 360 17.33 45.25 1.08
C PRO A 360 16.18 45.97 1.81
N VAL A 361 15.95 47.22 1.45
CA VAL A 361 14.70 47.94 1.79
C VAL A 361 13.57 47.34 0.96
N ARG A 362 12.48 46.91 1.61
CA ARG A 362 11.40 46.17 0.94
C ARG A 362 10.05 46.33 1.64
N TRP A 363 8.98 45.98 0.94
CA TRP A 363 7.65 45.81 1.54
C TRP A 363 7.63 44.63 2.52
N ASN A 364 6.70 44.63 3.49
CA ASN A 364 6.42 43.43 4.26
C ASN A 364 5.68 42.41 3.37
N PRO A 365 6.29 41.28 2.97
CA PRO A 365 5.69 40.36 2.00
C PRO A 365 4.52 39.55 2.57
N CYS A 366 4.26 39.66 3.88
CA CYS A 366 3.20 38.93 4.57
C CYS A 366 1.86 39.70 4.62
N ALA A 367 1.85 40.98 4.26
CA ALA A 367 0.65 41.78 4.10
C ALA A 367 0.44 42.13 2.62
N PRO A 368 -0.82 42.17 2.12
CA PRO A 368 -1.07 42.64 0.76
C PRO A 368 -0.82 44.14 0.65
N ILE A 369 -0.10 44.54 -0.40
CA ILE A 369 0.11 45.94 -0.78
C ILE A 369 -1.16 46.44 -1.45
N SER A 370 -1.84 47.40 -0.83
CA SER A 370 -3.04 48.00 -1.42
C SER A 370 -2.62 48.98 -2.52
N TYR A 371 -3.26 48.98 -3.68
CA TYR A 371 -2.91 49.93 -4.73
C TYR A 371 -4.12 50.66 -5.29
N THR A 372 -3.94 51.94 -5.61
CA THR A 372 -4.95 52.79 -6.24
C THR A 372 -4.46 53.28 -7.58
N VAL A 373 -5.38 53.53 -8.52
CA VAL A 373 -5.02 53.82 -9.92
C VAL A 373 -5.68 55.09 -10.41
N ASN A 374 -4.89 56.00 -10.99
CA ASN A 374 -5.36 57.12 -11.80
C ASN A 374 -5.02 56.85 -13.27
N ASP A 375 -5.96 56.22 -13.97
CA ASP A 375 -5.86 55.79 -15.37
C ASP A 375 -6.49 56.79 -16.35
N ARG A 376 -6.77 58.03 -15.91
CA ARG A 376 -7.49 59.03 -16.74
C ARG A 376 -6.77 59.38 -18.04
N LEU A 377 -5.44 59.34 -18.04
CA LEU A 377 -4.60 59.60 -19.21
C LEU A 377 -3.88 58.32 -19.70
N GLY A 378 -4.29 57.15 -19.21
CA GLY A 378 -3.70 55.88 -19.65
C GLY A 378 -4.15 55.52 -21.07
N PRO A 379 -3.29 54.86 -21.88
CA PRO A 379 -3.68 54.35 -23.18
C PRO A 379 -4.77 53.26 -23.06
N PRO A 380 -5.49 52.93 -24.15
CA PRO A 380 -6.34 51.74 -24.18
C PRO A 380 -5.57 50.51 -23.71
N GLY A 381 -6.13 49.74 -22.78
CA GLY A 381 -5.46 48.54 -22.22
C GLY A 381 -4.56 48.77 -21.01
N ALA A 382 -4.26 50.02 -20.62
CA ALA A 382 -3.34 50.36 -19.51
C ALA A 382 -3.62 49.60 -18.19
N ARG A 383 -4.90 49.43 -17.83
CA ARG A 383 -5.27 48.68 -16.61
C ARG A 383 -5.09 47.17 -16.74
N ALA A 384 -5.25 46.61 -17.94
CA ALA A 384 -4.98 45.20 -18.18
C ALA A 384 -3.47 44.93 -18.08
N ASP A 385 -2.66 45.81 -18.69
CA ASP A 385 -1.20 45.73 -18.62
C ASP A 385 -0.69 45.93 -17.18
N LEU A 386 -1.21 46.89 -16.42
CA LEU A 386 -0.89 47.03 -15.00
C LEU A 386 -1.24 45.77 -14.19
N THR A 387 -2.41 45.20 -14.43
CA THR A 387 -2.85 43.98 -13.71
C THR A 387 -1.91 42.81 -14.01
N GLU A 388 -1.50 42.65 -15.27
CA GLU A 388 -0.56 41.61 -15.68
C GLU A 388 0.86 41.86 -15.15
N ALA A 389 1.35 43.11 -15.15
CA ALA A 389 2.65 43.46 -14.59
C ALA A 389 2.72 43.15 -13.09
N LEU A 390 1.69 43.54 -12.32
CA LEU A 390 1.57 43.19 -10.89
C LEU A 390 1.47 41.68 -10.66
N ARG A 391 0.79 40.95 -11.56
CA ARG A 391 0.75 39.47 -11.52
C ARG A 391 2.15 38.89 -11.74
N ARG A 392 2.93 39.40 -12.69
CA ARG A 392 4.31 38.94 -12.96
C ARG A 392 5.24 39.21 -11.77
N VAL A 393 5.12 40.35 -11.11
CA VAL A 393 5.84 40.65 -9.86
C VAL A 393 5.41 39.70 -8.74
N THR A 394 4.11 39.44 -8.60
CA THR A 394 3.57 38.47 -7.64
C THR A 394 4.17 37.08 -7.87
N MET A 395 4.29 36.65 -9.13
CA MET A 395 4.85 35.33 -9.46
C MET A 395 6.32 35.19 -9.07
N ALA A 396 7.12 36.25 -9.26
CA ALA A 396 8.55 36.22 -9.03
C ALA A 396 8.95 36.46 -7.56
N SER A 397 8.19 37.31 -6.85
CA SER A 397 8.52 37.75 -5.48
C SER A 397 7.65 37.10 -4.40
N GLY A 398 6.43 36.68 -4.72
CA GLY A 398 5.41 36.30 -3.74
C GLY A 398 4.75 37.48 -3.01
N LEU A 399 5.06 38.74 -3.38
CA LEU A 399 4.30 39.91 -2.95
C LEU A 399 2.87 39.82 -3.46
N ARG A 400 1.90 40.38 -2.71
CA ARG A 400 0.48 40.36 -3.07
C ARG A 400 -0.02 41.78 -3.22
N PHE A 401 -0.80 42.03 -4.26
CA PHE A 401 -1.40 43.34 -4.52
C PHE A 401 -2.93 43.27 -4.41
N ARG A 402 -3.54 44.27 -3.76
CA ARG A 402 -4.99 44.41 -3.64
C ARG A 402 -5.44 45.72 -4.28
N PHE A 403 -6.29 45.65 -5.30
CA PHE A 403 -6.88 46.86 -5.88
C PHE A 403 -7.77 47.54 -4.85
N ALA A 404 -7.50 48.81 -4.58
CA ALA A 404 -8.20 49.64 -3.60
C ALA A 404 -9.07 50.73 -4.26
N GLY A 405 -9.26 50.66 -5.57
CA GLY A 405 -10.14 51.56 -6.33
C GLY A 405 -9.39 52.55 -7.21
N ARG A 406 -10.17 53.29 -8.02
CA ARG A 406 -9.67 54.40 -8.84
C ARG A 406 -9.49 55.64 -7.98
N THR A 407 -8.57 56.52 -8.37
CA THR A 407 -8.29 57.79 -7.69
C THR A 407 -8.03 58.89 -8.71
N SER A 408 -8.22 60.14 -8.30
CA SER A 408 -7.78 61.33 -9.04
C SER A 408 -6.42 61.86 -8.55
N ALA A 409 -5.84 61.24 -7.52
CA ALA A 409 -4.54 61.62 -7.00
C ALA A 409 -3.46 61.48 -8.08
N LEU A 410 -2.50 62.40 -8.07
CA LEU A 410 -1.31 62.37 -8.91
C LEU A 410 -0.06 62.34 -8.02
N PRO A 411 0.96 61.54 -8.37
CA PRO A 411 2.27 61.61 -7.75
C PRO A 411 2.89 63.00 -7.97
N GLN A 412 3.22 63.73 -6.89
CA GLN A 412 3.82 65.07 -6.93
C GLN A 412 4.82 65.26 -5.78
N GLY A 413 5.91 66.02 -6.01
CA GLY A 413 6.94 66.29 -5.01
C GLY A 413 7.60 65.01 -4.48
N PHE A 414 8.35 65.03 -3.38
CA PHE A 414 8.85 63.79 -2.74
C PHE A 414 7.66 63.03 -2.08
N LEU A 415 6.85 62.36 -2.90
CA LEU A 415 5.82 61.35 -2.58
C LEU A 415 4.55 61.86 -1.84
N GLY A 416 4.30 63.17 -1.83
CA GLY A 416 3.35 63.85 -0.94
C GLY A 416 1.87 63.46 -0.99
N ASN A 417 1.41 62.74 -2.03
CA ASN A 417 0.01 62.34 -2.19
C ASN A 417 -0.25 60.82 -2.03
N THR A 418 0.77 60.02 -1.71
CA THR A 418 0.60 58.58 -1.56
C THR A 418 0.10 58.27 -0.15
N ARG A 419 -1.07 57.62 -0.03
CA ARG A 419 -1.57 57.20 1.29
C ARG A 419 -0.59 56.19 1.90
N PRO A 420 -0.22 56.32 3.19
CA PRO A 420 0.56 55.30 3.88
C PRO A 420 -0.05 53.91 3.70
N GLY A 421 0.80 52.91 3.44
CA GLY A 421 0.41 51.53 3.19
C GLY A 421 -0.10 51.26 1.77
N THR A 422 -0.01 52.22 0.85
CA THR A 422 -0.51 52.07 -0.53
C THR A 422 0.53 52.29 -1.61
N LEU A 423 0.30 51.67 -2.76
CA LEU A 423 0.96 51.94 -4.04
C LEU A 423 0.03 52.81 -4.91
N LEU A 424 0.46 54.01 -5.28
CA LEU A 424 -0.26 54.86 -6.23
C LEU A 424 0.28 54.64 -7.64
N VAL A 425 -0.59 54.28 -8.58
CA VAL A 425 -0.22 54.15 -10.01
C VAL A 425 -0.96 55.21 -10.81
N ALA A 426 -0.26 56.00 -11.63
CA ALA A 426 -0.87 57.06 -12.42
C ALA A 426 -0.22 57.25 -13.79
N TRP A 427 -1.03 57.52 -14.80
CA TRP A 427 -0.58 58.07 -16.09
C TRP A 427 -0.81 59.58 -16.06
N THR A 428 0.24 60.36 -16.31
CA THR A 428 0.19 61.82 -16.24
C THR A 428 1.19 62.46 -17.20
N THR A 429 1.21 63.79 -17.27
CA THR A 429 2.14 64.56 -18.12
C THR A 429 3.21 65.22 -17.25
N PRO A 430 4.41 65.54 -17.78
CA PRO A 430 5.43 66.31 -17.05
C PRO A 430 4.94 67.63 -16.46
N ALA A 431 4.04 68.32 -17.15
CA ALA A 431 3.44 69.56 -16.65
C ALA A 431 2.63 69.38 -15.35
N ARG A 432 2.29 68.14 -14.98
CA ARG A 432 1.45 67.80 -13.82
C ARG A 432 2.19 67.00 -12.74
N SER A 433 3.41 66.53 -13.02
CA SER A 433 4.23 65.76 -12.08
C SER A 433 5.72 66.04 -12.29
N SER A 434 6.41 66.40 -11.21
CA SER A 434 7.86 66.63 -11.21
C SER A 434 8.70 65.36 -11.38
N TYR A 435 8.07 64.18 -11.40
CA TYR A 435 8.74 62.88 -11.57
C TYR A 435 9.05 62.52 -13.02
N LEU A 436 8.52 63.28 -13.97
CA LEU A 436 8.66 63.00 -15.40
C LEU A 436 9.41 64.15 -16.07
N PRO A 437 10.73 64.30 -15.85
CA PRO A 437 11.51 65.21 -16.69
C PRO A 437 11.49 64.73 -18.15
N ASP A 438 11.84 65.62 -19.09
CA ASP A 438 11.82 65.27 -20.51
C ASP A 438 12.74 64.08 -20.81
N GLY A 439 12.24 63.14 -21.62
CA GLY A 439 12.96 61.92 -22.00
C GLY A 439 12.74 60.70 -21.09
N VAL A 440 11.92 60.81 -20.04
CA VAL A 440 11.60 59.71 -19.11
C VAL A 440 10.23 59.09 -19.41
N ALA A 441 10.20 57.78 -19.66
CA ALA A 441 8.96 57.03 -19.94
C ALA A 441 8.12 56.78 -18.68
N GLY A 442 8.76 56.62 -17.53
CA GLY A 442 8.12 56.37 -16.25
C GLY A 442 9.04 56.59 -15.06
N PHE A 443 8.43 56.57 -13.88
CA PHE A 443 9.11 56.69 -12.60
C PHE A 443 8.45 55.80 -11.54
N GLY A 444 9.23 54.87 -11.01
CA GLY A 444 8.92 54.05 -9.86
C GLY A 444 9.70 54.47 -8.63
N GLY A 445 9.05 54.51 -7.47
CA GLY A 445 9.72 54.89 -6.23
C GLY A 445 8.94 54.55 -4.99
N TYR A 446 9.52 54.81 -3.83
CA TYR A 446 8.90 54.51 -2.55
C TYR A 446 9.36 55.42 -1.41
N VAL A 447 8.54 55.47 -0.36
CA VAL A 447 8.92 55.97 0.97
C VAL A 447 9.23 54.75 1.84
N SER A 448 10.30 54.82 2.61
CA SER A 448 10.62 53.81 3.61
C SER A 448 10.73 54.42 5.01
N SER A 449 10.47 53.59 6.02
CA SER A 449 10.83 53.82 7.41
C SER A 449 11.85 52.75 7.78
N GLY A 450 13.12 53.15 7.89
CA GLY A 450 14.23 52.21 8.01
C GLY A 450 14.27 51.25 6.82
N ARG A 451 14.21 49.94 7.09
CA ARG A 451 14.27 48.89 6.06
C ARG A 451 12.91 48.49 5.46
N ARG A 452 11.83 49.15 5.88
CA ARG A 452 10.47 48.82 5.46
C ARG A 452 9.93 49.90 4.52
N ILE A 453 9.50 49.49 3.33
CA ILE A 453 8.70 50.35 2.45
C ILE A 453 7.31 50.55 3.06
N THR A 454 6.90 51.81 3.20
CA THR A 454 5.62 52.22 3.78
C THR A 454 4.64 52.71 2.73
N SER A 455 5.09 53.26 1.61
CA SER A 455 4.25 53.67 0.48
C SER A 455 5.05 53.66 -0.82
N GLY A 456 4.40 53.46 -1.97
CA GLY A 456 5.07 53.41 -3.27
C GLY A 456 4.33 54.23 -4.34
N THR A 457 5.05 54.61 -5.39
CA THR A 457 4.48 55.27 -6.57
C THR A 457 4.98 54.64 -7.85
N VAL A 458 4.11 54.60 -8.86
CA VAL A 458 4.45 54.33 -10.26
C VAL A 458 3.78 55.39 -11.11
N THR A 459 4.57 56.18 -11.80
CA THR A 459 4.12 57.30 -12.64
C THR A 459 4.55 57.03 -14.06
N ILE A 460 3.63 57.03 -15.02
CA ILE A 460 3.94 56.81 -16.44
C ILE A 460 3.67 58.11 -17.22
N ASP A 461 4.58 58.51 -18.11
CA ASP A 461 4.34 59.64 -19.01
C ASP A 461 3.27 59.25 -20.04
N ALA A 462 2.09 59.85 -19.92
CA ALA A 462 0.97 59.63 -20.81
C ALA A 462 1.26 60.05 -22.27
N ARG A 463 2.17 61.01 -22.48
CA ARG A 463 2.61 61.40 -23.84
C ARG A 463 3.38 60.26 -24.50
N TRP A 464 4.25 59.61 -23.73
CA TRP A 464 5.02 58.46 -24.19
C TRP A 464 4.11 57.24 -24.36
N ALA A 465 3.31 56.91 -23.34
CA ALA A 465 2.44 55.72 -23.32
C ALA A 465 1.39 55.71 -24.44
N LYS A 466 0.98 56.89 -24.94
CA LYS A 466 0.09 57.01 -26.10
C LYS A 466 0.69 56.40 -27.39
N HIS A 467 2.01 56.40 -27.51
CA HIS A 467 2.73 55.94 -28.69
C HIS A 467 3.44 54.60 -28.47
N ALA A 468 3.54 54.13 -27.22
CA ALA A 468 4.11 52.84 -26.89
C ALA A 468 3.17 51.68 -27.29
N PRO A 469 3.69 50.55 -27.81
CA PRO A 469 2.89 49.35 -27.97
C PRO A 469 2.33 48.85 -26.63
N THR A 470 1.05 48.48 -26.60
CA THR A 470 0.43 47.83 -25.43
C THR A 470 0.99 46.42 -25.22
N GLY A 471 0.88 45.90 -24.02
CA GLY A 471 1.28 44.53 -23.68
C GLY A 471 2.76 44.40 -23.34
N PHE A 472 3.32 43.21 -23.60
CA PHE A 472 4.63 42.78 -23.07
C PHE A 472 5.52 42.15 -24.17
N GLY A 473 5.40 42.67 -25.39
CA GLY A 473 6.18 42.20 -26.55
C GLY A 473 7.66 42.57 -26.47
N ALA A 474 8.34 42.45 -27.61
CA ALA A 474 9.69 43.00 -27.78
C ALA A 474 9.64 44.53 -27.88
N GLY A 475 10.71 45.21 -27.43
CA GLY A 475 10.82 46.66 -27.43
C GLY A 475 10.14 47.33 -26.23
N ASP A 476 10.15 48.66 -26.25
CA ASP A 476 9.67 49.51 -25.16
C ASP A 476 8.13 49.59 -25.15
N THR A 477 7.51 48.57 -24.58
CA THR A 477 6.05 48.44 -24.42
C THR A 477 5.55 49.05 -23.10
N ASP A 478 4.28 49.44 -23.04
CA ASP A 478 3.66 49.96 -21.80
C ASP A 478 3.79 48.94 -20.65
N GLY A 479 3.56 47.65 -20.92
CA GLY A 479 3.77 46.58 -19.95
C GLY A 479 5.23 46.38 -19.54
N GLY A 480 6.18 46.60 -20.44
CA GLY A 480 7.62 46.55 -20.15
C GLY A 480 8.06 47.67 -19.18
N VAL A 481 7.66 48.92 -19.47
CA VAL A 481 7.94 50.06 -18.59
C VAL A 481 7.23 49.91 -17.24
N LEU A 482 5.97 49.47 -17.23
CA LEU A 482 5.27 49.15 -15.98
C LEU A 482 6.03 48.12 -15.13
N MET A 483 6.60 47.07 -15.75
CA MET A 483 7.43 46.11 -15.02
C MET A 483 8.67 46.78 -14.42
N HIS A 484 9.38 47.62 -15.18
CA HIS A 484 10.55 48.38 -14.70
C HIS A 484 10.19 49.26 -13.49
N GLU A 485 9.16 50.10 -13.62
CA GLU A 485 8.79 51.03 -12.55
C GLU A 485 8.23 50.33 -11.32
N ILE A 486 7.46 49.24 -11.49
CA ILE A 486 7.03 48.44 -10.34
C ILE A 486 8.24 47.78 -9.67
N GLY A 487 9.28 47.40 -10.43
CA GLY A 487 10.54 46.90 -9.91
C GLY A 487 11.17 47.87 -8.90
N HIS A 488 11.28 49.15 -9.25
CA HIS A 488 11.72 50.21 -8.32
C HIS A 488 10.78 50.34 -7.13
N ALA A 489 9.46 50.41 -7.37
CA ALA A 489 8.46 50.56 -6.31
C ALA A 489 8.46 49.40 -5.30
N VAL A 490 9.01 48.24 -5.64
CA VAL A 490 9.17 47.09 -4.73
C VAL A 490 10.59 46.92 -4.17
N GLY A 491 11.54 47.75 -4.58
CA GLY A 491 12.88 47.84 -3.99
C GLY A 491 14.04 47.34 -4.86
N LEU A 492 13.85 47.15 -6.16
CA LEU A 492 14.95 46.86 -7.09
C LEU A 492 15.55 48.12 -7.67
N GLY A 493 16.88 48.15 -7.76
CA GLY A 493 17.62 49.22 -8.42
C GLY A 493 18.12 48.81 -9.79
N HIS A 494 18.62 49.81 -10.51
CA HIS A 494 19.17 49.62 -11.85
C HIS A 494 20.36 48.68 -11.89
N VAL A 495 20.52 48.00 -13.03
CA VAL A 495 21.71 47.20 -13.36
C VAL A 495 22.09 47.37 -14.84
N SER A 496 23.31 46.98 -15.20
CA SER A 496 23.83 47.07 -16.57
C SER A 496 23.59 45.82 -17.43
N ASP A 497 22.99 44.76 -16.89
CA ASP A 497 22.74 43.53 -17.65
C ASP A 497 21.64 43.77 -18.69
N ARG A 498 21.98 43.58 -19.96
CA ARG A 498 21.07 43.84 -21.09
C ARG A 498 19.80 43.00 -21.14
N TRP A 499 19.75 41.94 -20.32
CA TRP A 499 18.61 41.05 -20.21
C TRP A 499 17.75 41.34 -18.97
N SER A 500 18.16 42.32 -18.17
CA SER A 500 17.40 42.79 -17.01
C SER A 500 16.35 43.80 -17.45
N VAL A 501 15.13 43.62 -16.96
CA VAL A 501 14.08 44.64 -17.04
C VAL A 501 14.49 45.90 -16.26
N MET A 502 15.32 45.77 -15.22
CA MET A 502 15.87 46.90 -14.45
C MET A 502 17.07 47.58 -15.15
N GLN A 503 17.29 47.34 -16.44
CA GLN A 503 18.27 48.11 -17.20
C GLN A 503 17.73 49.53 -17.49
N PRO A 504 18.49 50.61 -17.19
CA PRO A 504 18.01 51.99 -17.33
C PRO A 504 18.16 52.53 -18.77
N VAL A 505 17.76 51.76 -19.78
CA VAL A 505 17.78 52.22 -21.18
C VAL A 505 16.48 51.84 -21.88
N VAL A 506 16.07 52.70 -22.81
CA VAL A 506 15.00 52.43 -23.79
C VAL A 506 15.63 51.66 -24.96
N ASP A 507 15.47 50.33 -24.91
CA ASP A 507 15.77 49.31 -25.94
C ASP A 507 15.63 47.92 -25.27
N LEU A 508 14.51 47.68 -24.56
CA LEU A 508 14.34 46.41 -23.85
C LEU A 508 14.17 45.26 -24.86
N PRO A 509 15.05 44.24 -24.89
CA PRO A 509 14.97 43.16 -25.87
C PRO A 509 13.67 42.33 -25.74
N SER A 510 13.07 42.31 -24.54
CA SER A 510 11.72 41.79 -24.28
C SER A 510 11.26 42.13 -22.86
N ALA A 511 9.97 42.35 -22.62
CA ALA A 511 9.37 42.53 -21.30
C ALA A 511 9.28 41.20 -20.50
N VAL A 512 10.44 40.58 -20.23
CA VAL A 512 10.60 39.31 -19.51
C VAL A 512 11.69 39.48 -18.46
N TRP A 513 11.43 39.07 -17.22
CA TRP A 513 12.42 39.14 -16.15
C TRP A 513 13.72 38.37 -16.49
N GLY A 514 14.85 39.07 -16.42
CA GLY A 514 16.18 38.48 -16.48
C GLY A 514 16.51 37.65 -15.24
N ALA A 515 17.62 36.91 -15.29
CA ALA A 515 18.06 36.08 -14.17
C ALA A 515 18.32 36.92 -12.91
N GLY A 516 18.89 38.10 -13.09
CA GLY A 516 19.11 39.09 -12.04
C GLY A 516 17.80 39.58 -11.42
N ASP A 517 16.86 40.04 -12.25
CA ASP A 517 15.55 40.52 -11.76
C ASP A 517 14.84 39.49 -10.89
N LEU A 518 14.84 38.22 -11.32
CA LEU A 518 14.23 37.13 -10.56
C LEU A 518 14.93 36.90 -9.21
N ALA A 519 16.25 37.02 -9.17
CA ALA A 519 17.01 36.93 -7.92
C ALA A 519 16.70 38.12 -6.99
N GLY A 520 16.63 39.34 -7.54
CA GLY A 520 16.25 40.54 -6.80
C GLY A 520 14.82 40.48 -6.27
N LEU A 521 13.83 40.14 -7.11
CA LEU A 521 12.42 39.99 -6.73
C LEU A 521 12.25 38.95 -5.63
N ARG A 522 13.02 37.86 -5.67
CA ARG A 522 13.06 36.87 -4.59
C ARG A 522 13.64 37.47 -3.30
N ALA A 523 14.68 38.29 -3.40
CA ALA A 523 15.35 38.94 -2.27
C ALA A 523 14.45 39.96 -1.54
N VAL A 524 13.68 40.76 -2.29
CA VAL A 524 12.70 41.71 -1.71
C VAL A 524 11.36 41.05 -1.36
N GLY A 525 11.18 39.79 -1.73
CA GLY A 525 9.91 39.06 -1.64
C GLY A 525 9.76 38.13 -0.44
N ARG A 526 8.77 37.22 -0.51
CA ARG A 526 8.35 36.34 0.58
C ARG A 526 9.41 35.33 1.02
N ALA A 527 10.36 34.99 0.15
CA ALA A 527 11.43 34.03 0.46
C ALA A 527 12.33 34.48 1.63
N HIS A 528 12.45 35.79 1.87
CA HIS A 528 13.24 36.37 2.97
C HIS A 528 12.41 36.64 4.24
N GLY A 529 11.26 35.98 4.41
CA GLY A 529 10.44 36.08 5.62
C GLY A 529 9.67 37.41 5.75
N CYS A 530 8.84 37.51 6.80
CA CYS A 530 8.08 38.72 7.12
C CYS A 530 8.96 39.79 7.78
N LEU A 531 8.59 41.07 7.64
CA LEU A 531 9.17 42.13 8.47
C LEU A 531 8.36 42.24 9.78
N SER A 532 9.04 42.28 10.92
CA SER A 532 8.43 42.62 12.22
C SER A 532 8.09 44.11 12.25
N GLY A 533 7.00 44.44 12.95
CA GLY A 533 6.39 45.76 13.02
C GLY A 533 7.28 46.84 13.57
#